data_AF-A0A947GPG3-F1
#
_entry.id   AF-A0A947GPG3-F1
#
_cell.length_a   1.000
_cell.length_b   1.000
_cell.length_c   1.000
_cell.angle_alpha   90.00
_cell.angle_beta   90.00
_cell.angle_gamma   90.00
#
_symmetry.space_group_name_H-M   'P 1'
#
loop_
_entity.id
_entity.type
_entity.pdbx_description
1 polymer ?
#
loop_
_entity_poly.entity_id
_entity_poly.type
_entity_poly.pdbx_seq_one_letter_code
_entity_poly.pdbx_strand_id
1 'polypeptide(L)'
;MNSVAYLPQSKRLLEQVSEVLRYKHYSLKTEQAYLYWVRFSVRWHGRDGQMQHPRSMGGAEVTQFLTVLANERRVSVSTHNQALSALLFLYREVLAINLPWLTEVQRPTRPRRIPSVLTKAEVASLLGAMDGEMALLAKLLNGTGMRLMEGLRLHRVHARGAAGRNRGGGQPHRQATPAAPATGQTGQQTADCRRDF
;
A
#
# COMPACT_ATOMS: atom_id res chain seq x y z
N MET A 1 19.04 1.56 17.43
CA MET A 1 19.17 0.57 16.34
C MET A 1 19.99 1.21 15.25
N ASN A 2 21.28 0.85 15.17
CA ASN A 2 22.21 1.43 14.20
C ASN A 2 21.86 0.91 12.81
N SER A 3 21.10 1.71 12.06
CA SER A 3 20.85 1.46 10.64
C SER A 3 22.18 1.56 9.92
N VAL A 4 22.71 0.44 9.45
CA VAL A 4 23.88 0.45 8.56
C VAL A 4 23.46 1.24 7.32
N ALA A 5 23.91 2.49 7.25
CA ALA A 5 23.63 3.36 6.12
C ALA A 5 24.42 2.81 4.93
N TYR A 6 23.72 2.17 3.99
CA TYR A 6 24.32 1.85 2.71
C TYR A 6 24.69 3.18 2.02
N LEU A 7 25.99 3.39 1.81
CA LEU A 7 26.49 4.54 1.08
C LEU A 7 26.50 4.18 -0.40
N PRO A 8 25.64 4.81 -1.23
CA PRO A 8 25.57 4.50 -2.65
C PRO A 8 26.85 4.94 -3.36
N GLN A 9 27.33 4.13 -4.29
CA GLN A 9 28.59 4.35 -5.01
C GLN A 9 28.38 5.18 -6.30
N SER A 10 27.18 5.14 -6.87
CA SER A 10 26.85 5.86 -8.09
C SER A 10 26.87 7.38 -7.91
N LYS A 11 27.30 8.11 -8.95
CA LYS A 11 27.30 9.59 -8.98
C LYS A 11 25.91 10.17 -9.29
N ARG A 12 25.04 9.40 -9.96
CA ARG A 12 23.70 9.85 -10.38
C ARG A 12 22.67 9.55 -9.31
N LEU A 13 21.87 10.55 -8.94
CA LEU A 13 20.84 10.41 -7.89
C LEU A 13 19.89 9.22 -8.11
N LEU A 14 19.42 9.00 -9.34
CA LEU A 14 18.49 7.91 -9.63
C LEU A 14 19.14 6.52 -9.47
N GLU A 15 20.43 6.41 -9.76
CA GLU A 15 21.20 5.17 -9.55
C GLU A 15 21.43 4.95 -8.06
N GLN A 16 21.74 6.00 -7.29
CA GLN A 16 21.83 5.93 -5.82
C GLN A 16 20.53 5.43 -5.19
N VAL A 17 19.37 5.93 -5.64
CA VAL A 17 18.05 5.48 -5.19
C VAL A 17 17.84 4.00 -5.52
N SER A 18 18.18 3.57 -6.73
CA SER A 18 18.07 2.16 -7.15
C SER A 18 18.95 1.23 -6.31
N GLU A 19 20.20 1.61 -6.04
CA GLU A 19 21.12 0.83 -5.21
C GLU A 19 20.56 0.63 -3.79
N VAL A 20 20.10 1.72 -3.14
CA VAL A 20 19.54 1.65 -1.77
C VAL A 20 18.26 0.81 -1.74
N LEU A 21 17.41 0.91 -2.78
CA LEU A 21 16.19 0.10 -2.90
C LEU A 21 16.50 -1.39 -3.04
N ARG A 22 17.50 -1.74 -3.85
CA ARG A 22 17.94 -3.12 -4.06
C ARG A 22 18.63 -3.68 -2.82
N TYR A 23 19.44 -2.88 -2.14
CA TYR A 23 20.06 -3.24 -0.86
C TYR A 23 19.00 -3.57 0.20
N LYS A 24 17.92 -2.78 0.27
CA LYS A 24 16.78 -3.03 1.17
C LYS A 24 15.79 -4.08 0.64
N HIS A 25 16.11 -4.78 -0.45
CA HIS A 25 15.30 -5.85 -1.05
C HIS A 25 13.86 -5.44 -1.41
N TYR A 26 13.66 -4.19 -1.85
CA TYR A 26 12.36 -3.78 -2.37
C TYR A 26 12.05 -4.47 -3.69
N SER A 27 10.75 -4.64 -3.97
CA SER A 27 10.31 -5.21 -5.25
C SER A 27 10.64 -4.27 -6.42
N LEU A 28 10.89 -4.85 -7.60
CA LEU A 28 11.13 -4.08 -8.84
C LEU A 28 9.98 -3.11 -9.16
N LYS A 29 8.73 -3.47 -8.83
CA LYS A 29 7.58 -2.57 -9.01
C LYS A 29 7.67 -1.36 -8.09
N THR A 30 8.12 -1.54 -6.86
CA THR A 30 8.34 -0.43 -5.93
C THR A 30 9.48 0.45 -6.41
N GLU A 31 10.56 -0.14 -6.92
CA GLU A 31 11.70 0.59 -7.49
C GLU A 31 11.27 1.50 -8.63
N GLN A 32 10.54 0.95 -9.62
CA GLN A 32 10.02 1.72 -10.74
C GLN A 32 9.12 2.88 -10.28
N ALA A 33 8.21 2.62 -9.34
CA ALA A 33 7.33 3.64 -8.81
C ALA A 33 8.10 4.76 -8.11
N TYR A 34 9.10 4.41 -7.29
CA TYR A 34 9.88 5.40 -6.54
C TYR A 34 10.76 6.24 -7.46
N LEU A 35 11.45 5.60 -8.41
CA LEU A 35 12.24 6.29 -9.42
C LEU A 35 11.39 7.25 -10.26
N TYR A 36 10.18 6.84 -10.62
CA TYR A 36 9.22 7.71 -11.31
C TYR A 36 8.89 8.96 -10.48
N TRP A 37 8.50 8.79 -9.22
CA TRP A 37 8.11 9.92 -8.36
C TRP A 37 9.27 10.87 -8.05
N VAL A 38 10.47 10.34 -7.80
CA VAL A 38 11.68 11.15 -7.59
C VAL A 38 12.03 11.94 -8.85
N ARG A 39 12.00 11.30 -10.03
CA ARG A 39 12.25 11.99 -11.30
C ARG A 39 11.20 13.05 -11.57
N PHE A 40 9.94 12.77 -11.28
CA PHE A 40 8.83 13.69 -11.52
C PHE A 40 8.90 14.91 -10.60
N SER A 41 9.23 14.73 -9.32
CA SER A 41 9.40 15.87 -8.40
C SER A 41 10.56 16.77 -8.82
N VAL A 42 11.72 16.21 -9.15
CA VAL A 42 12.89 17.00 -9.61
C VAL A 42 12.56 17.82 -10.85
N ARG A 43 11.89 17.21 -11.84
CA ARG A 43 11.47 17.94 -13.06
C ARG A 43 10.42 19.00 -12.77
N TRP A 44 9.50 18.73 -11.86
CA TRP A 44 8.46 19.69 -11.50
C TRP A 44 9.04 20.93 -10.81
N HIS A 45 10.04 20.76 -9.94
CA HIS A 45 10.76 21.88 -9.32
C HIS A 45 11.66 22.63 -10.30
N GLY A 46 12.24 21.94 -11.28
CA GLY A 46 13.05 22.55 -12.33
C GLY A 46 12.28 23.23 -13.46
N ARG A 47 10.94 23.31 -13.37
CA ARG A 47 10.09 23.85 -14.46
C ARG A 47 10.37 25.32 -14.79
N ASP A 48 10.85 26.08 -13.80
CA ASP A 48 11.11 27.53 -13.92
C ASP A 48 12.55 27.83 -14.36
N GLY A 49 13.28 26.83 -14.87
CA GLY A 49 14.55 26.99 -15.59
C GLY A 49 15.80 26.49 -14.87
N GLN A 50 15.76 26.32 -13.53
CA GLN A 50 16.90 25.81 -12.76
C GLN A 50 16.56 24.47 -12.12
N MET A 51 17.24 23.41 -12.58
CA MET A 51 17.09 22.07 -12.03
C MET A 51 17.82 21.98 -10.68
N GLN A 52 17.07 21.99 -9.59
CA GLN A 52 17.64 21.91 -8.25
C GLN A 52 17.86 20.47 -7.82
N HIS A 53 18.96 20.23 -7.11
CA HIS A 53 19.22 18.93 -6.51
C HIS A 53 18.32 18.74 -5.27
N PRO A 54 17.69 17.58 -5.04
CA PRO A 54 16.88 17.33 -3.84
C PRO A 54 17.60 17.46 -2.48
N ARG A 55 18.89 17.77 -2.46
CA ARG A 55 19.63 18.09 -1.23
C ARG A 55 19.50 19.56 -0.86
N SER A 56 19.33 20.44 -1.84
CA SER A 56 19.09 21.87 -1.62
C SER A 56 17.60 22.17 -1.44
N MET A 57 16.73 21.23 -1.80
CA MET A 57 15.29 21.31 -1.55
C MET A 57 15.00 20.71 -0.18
N GLY A 58 14.21 21.43 0.61
CA GLY A 58 13.84 21.05 1.95
C GLY A 58 12.37 20.65 2.02
N GLY A 59 11.77 20.96 3.17
CA GLY A 59 10.43 20.53 3.43
C GLY A 59 9.32 21.34 2.75
N ALA A 60 9.57 22.64 2.56
CA ALA A 60 8.63 23.53 1.91
C ALA A 60 8.36 23.08 0.47
N GLU A 61 9.41 22.72 -0.26
CA GLU A 61 9.35 22.25 -1.65
C GLU A 61 8.57 20.93 -1.75
N VAL A 62 8.84 19.98 -0.85
CA VAL A 62 8.11 18.71 -0.79
C VAL A 62 6.62 18.94 -0.54
N THR A 63 6.27 19.82 0.40
CA THR A 63 4.87 20.19 0.67
C THR A 63 4.22 20.79 -0.56
N GLN A 64 4.88 21.75 -1.20
CA GLN A 64 4.36 22.44 -2.37
C GLN A 64 4.06 21.46 -3.51
N PHE A 65 4.98 20.54 -3.78
CA PHE A 65 4.80 19.50 -4.79
C PHE A 65 3.61 18.58 -4.47
N LEU A 66 3.49 18.13 -3.22
CA LEU A 66 2.38 17.27 -2.78
C LEU A 66 1.03 18.00 -2.84
N THR A 67 0.99 19.30 -2.53
CA THR A 67 -0.20 20.15 -2.66
C THR A 67 -0.62 20.29 -4.11
N VAL A 68 0.32 20.49 -5.03
CA VAL A 68 0.02 20.56 -6.47
C VAL A 68 -0.51 19.23 -7.01
N LEU A 69 0.03 18.10 -6.54
CA LEU A 69 -0.51 16.79 -6.87
C LEU A 69 -1.97 16.64 -6.42
N ALA A 70 -2.29 17.09 -5.21
CA ALA A 70 -3.64 17.00 -4.66
C ALA A 70 -4.63 17.95 -5.36
N ASN A 71 -4.26 19.22 -5.52
CA ASN A 71 -5.18 20.27 -5.95
C ASN A 71 -5.29 20.39 -7.47
N GLU A 72 -4.16 20.45 -8.17
CA GLU A 72 -4.15 20.71 -9.62
C GLU A 72 -4.30 19.43 -10.42
N ARG A 73 -3.56 18.38 -10.04
CA ARG A 73 -3.57 17.09 -10.75
C ARG A 73 -4.65 16.14 -10.28
N ARG A 74 -5.39 16.49 -9.22
CA ARG A 74 -6.50 15.72 -8.63
C ARG A 74 -6.16 14.22 -8.48
N VAL A 75 -4.93 13.92 -8.08
CA VAL A 75 -4.48 12.52 -8.03
C VAL A 75 -5.23 11.77 -6.94
N SER A 76 -5.42 10.46 -7.16
CA SER A 76 -6.05 9.62 -6.14
C SER A 76 -5.24 9.62 -4.84
N VAL A 77 -5.93 9.40 -3.71
CA VAL A 77 -5.29 9.22 -2.39
C VAL A 77 -4.18 8.15 -2.43
N SER A 78 -4.38 7.08 -3.21
CA SER A 78 -3.37 6.02 -3.34
C SER A 78 -2.11 6.51 -4.07
N THR A 79 -2.30 7.32 -5.10
CA THR A 79 -1.22 7.93 -5.89
C THR A 79 -0.43 8.94 -5.04
N HIS A 80 -1.13 9.79 -4.29
CA HIS A 80 -0.51 10.73 -3.35
C HIS A 80 0.34 10.00 -2.30
N ASN A 81 -0.19 8.95 -1.68
CA ASN A 81 0.54 8.16 -0.69
C ASN A 81 1.78 7.48 -1.28
N GLN A 82 1.72 7.08 -2.55
CA GLN A 82 2.88 6.50 -3.24
C GLN A 82 3.96 7.55 -3.47
N ALA A 83 3.59 8.75 -3.93
CA ALA A 83 4.50 9.87 -4.10
C ALA A 83 5.15 10.28 -2.77
N LEU A 84 4.34 10.47 -1.71
CA LEU A 84 4.83 10.78 -0.36
C LEU A 84 5.82 9.72 0.15
N SER A 85 5.51 8.44 -0.03
CA SER A 85 6.39 7.35 0.42
C SER A 85 7.73 7.35 -0.34
N ALA A 86 7.71 7.64 -1.64
CA ALA A 86 8.93 7.73 -2.45
C ALA A 86 9.82 8.91 -2.03
N LEU A 87 9.22 10.07 -1.72
CA LEU A 87 9.96 11.24 -1.25
C LEU A 87 10.51 11.02 0.16
N LEU A 88 9.72 10.45 1.08
CA LEU A 88 10.18 10.06 2.41
C LEU A 88 11.38 9.12 2.34
N PHE A 89 11.32 8.13 1.45
CA PHE A 89 12.43 7.22 1.21
C PHE A 89 13.68 7.95 0.72
N LEU A 90 13.54 8.83 -0.29
CA LEU A 90 14.65 9.62 -0.82
C LEU A 90 15.35 10.40 0.29
N TYR A 91 14.61 11.20 1.07
CA TYR A 91 15.21 12.07 2.08
C TYR A 91 15.80 11.29 3.25
N ARG A 92 15.09 10.29 3.77
CA ARG A 92 15.53 9.55 4.97
C ARG A 92 16.63 8.54 4.68
N GLU A 93 16.50 7.79 3.59
CA GLU A 93 17.34 6.61 3.35
C GLU A 93 18.48 6.89 2.37
N VAL A 94 18.31 7.82 1.43
CA VAL A 94 19.32 8.12 0.40
C VAL A 94 20.11 9.39 0.75
N LEU A 95 19.41 10.43 1.22
CA LEU A 95 20.04 11.71 1.57
C LEU A 95 20.41 11.83 3.05
N ALA A 96 19.93 10.93 3.90
CA ALA A 96 20.10 10.95 5.36
C ALA A 96 19.66 12.29 6.00
N ILE A 97 18.69 12.98 5.39
CA ILE A 97 18.10 14.22 5.89
C ILE A 97 16.82 13.86 6.64
N ASN A 98 16.78 14.18 7.94
CA ASN A 98 15.56 14.09 8.71
C ASN A 98 14.66 15.28 8.39
N LEU A 99 13.42 15.01 8.01
CA LEU A 99 12.35 16.00 7.82
C LEU A 99 11.29 15.78 8.91
N PRO A 100 11.41 16.42 10.09
CA PRO A 100 10.56 16.13 11.25
C PRO A 100 9.07 16.33 10.96
N TRP A 101 8.74 17.44 10.29
CA TRP A 101 7.37 17.84 9.93
C TRP A 101 6.73 16.94 8.84
N LEU A 102 7.52 16.19 8.05
CA LEU A 102 6.99 15.28 7.01
C LEU A 102 6.37 14.01 7.62
N THR A 103 6.71 13.72 8.89
CA THR A 103 6.07 12.67 9.69
C THR A 103 4.65 13.05 10.13
N GLU A 104 4.36 14.35 10.19
CA GLU A 104 3.08 14.93 10.60
C GLU A 104 2.12 15.17 9.43
N VAL A 105 2.60 15.06 8.18
CA VAL A 105 1.75 15.16 7.00
C VAL A 105 0.72 14.03 7.06
N GLN A 106 -0.53 14.42 7.34
CA GLN A 106 -1.66 13.51 7.44
C GLN A 106 -1.74 12.69 6.14
N ARG A 107 -1.48 11.39 6.27
CA ARG A 107 -1.67 10.45 5.17
C ARG A 107 -3.14 10.51 4.77
N PRO A 108 -3.50 10.94 3.54
CA PRO A 108 -4.90 11.05 3.16
C PRO A 108 -5.60 9.69 3.35
N THR A 109 -6.73 9.75 4.05
CA THR A 109 -7.53 8.57 4.41
C THR A 109 -8.10 7.96 3.15
N ARG A 110 -7.76 6.69 2.89
CA ARG A 110 -8.34 5.95 1.77
C ARG A 110 -9.80 5.64 2.10
N PRO A 111 -10.78 6.02 1.25
CA PRO A 111 -12.11 5.47 1.37
C PRO A 111 -12.03 3.95 1.21
N ARG A 112 -12.64 3.20 2.14
CA ARG A 112 -12.70 1.74 2.08
C ARG A 112 -13.46 1.35 0.80
N ARG A 113 -12.79 0.67 -0.12
CA ARG A 113 -13.48 -0.02 -1.22
C ARG A 113 -14.25 -1.18 -0.60
N ILE A 114 -15.57 -1.08 -0.61
CA ILE A 114 -16.43 -2.21 -0.32
C ILE A 114 -16.22 -3.19 -1.49
N PRO A 115 -15.75 -4.42 -1.23
CA PRO A 115 -15.59 -5.39 -2.29
C PRO A 115 -16.97 -5.71 -2.88
N SER A 116 -17.19 -5.36 -4.15
CA SER A 116 -18.33 -5.85 -4.92
C SER A 116 -18.07 -7.32 -5.24
N VAL A 117 -18.71 -8.22 -4.49
CA VAL A 117 -18.61 -9.66 -4.72
C VAL A 117 -19.72 -10.07 -5.69
N LEU A 118 -19.36 -10.78 -6.75
CA LEU A 118 -20.32 -11.38 -7.67
C LEU A 118 -21.16 -12.43 -6.93
N THR A 119 -22.46 -12.44 -7.18
CA THR A 119 -23.35 -13.51 -6.74
C THR A 119 -23.01 -14.83 -7.43
N LYS A 120 -23.44 -15.96 -6.85
CA LYS A 120 -23.20 -17.27 -7.44
C LYS A 120 -23.77 -17.39 -8.86
N ALA A 121 -24.91 -16.75 -9.13
CA ALA A 121 -25.55 -16.73 -10.45
C ALA A 121 -24.72 -15.95 -11.48
N GLU A 122 -24.20 -14.78 -11.11
CA GLU A 122 -23.34 -13.99 -11.98
C GLU A 122 -22.00 -14.70 -12.26
N VAL A 123 -21.43 -15.38 -11.26
CA VAL A 123 -20.23 -16.20 -11.45
C VAL A 123 -20.50 -17.35 -12.42
N ALA A 124 -21.64 -18.04 -12.29
CA ALA A 124 -22.01 -19.13 -13.19
C ALA A 124 -22.22 -18.64 -14.63
N SER A 125 -22.88 -17.49 -14.80
CA SER A 125 -23.07 -16.86 -16.11
C SER A 125 -21.74 -16.42 -16.73
N LEU A 126 -20.86 -15.79 -15.94
CA LEU A 126 -19.53 -15.36 -16.39
C LEU A 126 -18.67 -16.56 -16.82
N LEU A 127 -18.60 -17.61 -16.01
CA LEU A 127 -17.81 -18.81 -16.32
C LEU A 127 -18.40 -19.63 -17.47
N GLY A 128 -19.71 -19.54 -17.72
CA GLY A 128 -20.40 -20.18 -18.84
C GLY A 128 -20.22 -19.44 -20.16
N ALA A 129 -19.91 -18.14 -20.13
CA ALA A 129 -19.63 -17.32 -21.31
C ALA A 129 -18.13 -17.29 -21.69
N MET A 130 -17.28 -17.99 -20.95
CA MET A 130 -15.82 -18.05 -21.19
C MET A 130 -15.42 -19.41 -21.73
N ASP A 131 -14.59 -19.42 -22.78
CA ASP A 131 -14.03 -20.63 -23.38
C ASP A 131 -12.50 -20.71 -23.24
N GLY A 132 -11.97 -21.91 -23.43
CA GLY A 132 -10.53 -22.17 -23.50
C GLY A 132 -9.76 -22.00 -22.17
N GLU A 133 -8.48 -21.65 -22.28
CA GLU A 133 -7.55 -21.57 -21.15
C GLU A 133 -7.95 -20.51 -20.10
N MET A 134 -8.59 -19.42 -20.56
CA MET A 134 -9.07 -18.36 -19.68
C MET A 134 -10.22 -18.83 -18.79
N ALA A 135 -11.08 -19.73 -19.28
CA ALA A 135 -12.15 -20.33 -18.50
C ALA A 135 -11.58 -21.27 -17.41
N LEU A 136 -10.54 -22.04 -17.72
CA LEU A 136 -9.85 -22.89 -16.76
C LEU A 136 -9.18 -22.05 -15.66
N LEU A 137 -8.48 -20.99 -16.04
CA LEU A 137 -7.85 -20.06 -15.08
C LEU A 137 -8.90 -19.37 -14.19
N ALA A 138 -10.01 -18.91 -14.76
CA ALA A 138 -11.10 -18.28 -14.01
C ALA A 138 -11.74 -19.25 -13.01
N LYS A 139 -11.99 -20.50 -13.41
CA LYS A 139 -12.49 -21.57 -12.52
C LYS A 139 -11.50 -21.88 -11.38
N LEU A 140 -10.21 -21.95 -11.69
CA LEU A 140 -9.15 -22.17 -10.69
C LEU A 140 -9.11 -21.03 -9.68
N LEU A 141 -9.07 -19.78 -10.13
CA LEU A 141 -9.05 -18.59 -9.27
C LEU A 141 -10.30 -18.52 -8.39
N ASN A 142 -11.48 -18.78 -8.97
CA ASN A 142 -12.75 -18.78 -8.24
C ASN A 142 -12.83 -19.89 -7.18
N GLY A 143 -12.40 -21.11 -7.52
CA GLY A 143 -12.47 -22.26 -6.60
C GLY A 143 -11.44 -22.24 -5.48
N THR A 144 -10.28 -21.60 -5.69
CA THR A 144 -9.17 -21.58 -4.72
C THR A 144 -9.04 -20.26 -3.96
N GLY A 145 -9.66 -19.18 -4.44
CA GLY A 145 -9.50 -17.84 -3.88
C GLY A 145 -8.12 -17.22 -4.08
N MET A 146 -7.30 -17.79 -4.99
CA MET A 146 -5.95 -17.30 -5.28
C MET A 146 -5.97 -15.93 -5.94
N ARG A 147 -4.93 -15.13 -5.74
CA ARG A 147 -4.75 -13.87 -6.49
C ARG A 147 -4.39 -14.18 -7.94
N LEU A 148 -4.80 -13.32 -8.88
CA LEU A 148 -4.52 -13.48 -10.31
C LEU A 148 -3.05 -13.80 -10.59
N MET A 149 -2.12 -13.06 -9.97
CA MET A 149 -0.69 -13.27 -10.16
C MET A 149 -0.16 -14.58 -9.54
N GLU A 150 -0.85 -15.13 -8.53
CA GLU A 150 -0.52 -16.45 -7.97
C GLU A 150 -0.97 -17.56 -8.92
N GLY A 151 -2.17 -17.44 -9.49
CA GLY A 151 -2.68 -18.38 -10.51
C GLY A 151 -1.82 -18.38 -11.78
N LEU A 152 -1.40 -17.21 -12.26
CA LEU A 152 -0.53 -17.08 -13.44
C LEU A 152 0.90 -17.59 -13.20
N ARG A 153 1.36 -17.67 -11.95
CA ARG A 153 2.69 -18.18 -11.58
C ARG A 153 2.67 -19.65 -11.16
N LEU A 154 1.51 -20.31 -11.25
CA LEU A 154 1.36 -21.69 -10.82
C LEU A 154 2.07 -22.63 -11.82
N HIS A 155 3.20 -23.20 -11.40
CA HIS A 155 3.90 -24.21 -12.18
C HIS A 155 3.36 -25.62 -11.89
N ARG A 156 3.41 -26.53 -12.88
CA ARG A 156 2.74 -27.84 -12.97
C ARG A 156 2.85 -28.75 -11.72
N VAL A 157 3.90 -28.56 -10.92
CA VAL A 157 4.17 -29.34 -9.70
C VAL A 157 3.18 -29.05 -8.55
N HIS A 158 2.58 -27.87 -8.49
CA HIS A 158 1.67 -27.49 -7.40
C HIS A 158 0.20 -27.81 -7.67
N ALA A 159 -0.18 -28.17 -8.91
CA ALA A 159 -1.58 -28.38 -9.29
C ALA A 159 -2.21 -29.66 -8.70
N ARG A 160 -1.40 -30.69 -8.40
CA ARG A 160 -1.90 -31.99 -7.88
C ARG A 160 -2.40 -31.92 -6.43
N GLY A 161 -1.99 -30.94 -5.63
CA GLY A 161 -2.41 -30.80 -4.23
C GLY A 161 -3.69 -29.99 -4.01
N ALA A 162 -4.16 -29.24 -5.02
CA ALA A 162 -5.32 -28.37 -4.90
C ALA A 162 -6.65 -29.05 -5.30
N ALA A 163 -6.61 -30.07 -6.16
CA ALA A 163 -7.81 -30.75 -6.66
C ALA A 163 -8.43 -31.77 -5.68
N GLY A 164 -7.78 -32.06 -4.54
CA GLY A 164 -8.19 -33.11 -3.60
C GLY A 164 -8.98 -32.65 -2.36
N ARG A 165 -9.34 -31.37 -2.22
CA ARG A 165 -10.08 -30.86 -1.06
C ARG A 165 -11.48 -30.39 -1.45
N ASN A 166 -12.39 -31.33 -1.66
CA ASN A 166 -13.82 -31.00 -1.59
C ASN A 166 -14.65 -32.20 -1.09
N ARG A 167 -15.01 -32.20 0.19
CA ARG A 167 -16.24 -32.80 0.78
C ARG A 167 -16.21 -32.62 2.30
N GLY A 168 -17.23 -31.96 2.86
CA GLY A 168 -17.48 -31.84 4.30
C GLY A 168 -17.84 -30.42 4.69
N GLY A 169 -19.09 -30.22 5.13
CA GLY A 169 -19.67 -28.91 5.44
C GLY A 169 -19.10 -28.23 6.69
N GLY A 170 -19.52 -26.98 6.87
CA GLY A 170 -19.28 -26.17 8.08
C GLY A 170 -18.32 -24.99 7.87
N GLN A 171 -18.86 -23.81 7.56
CA GLN A 171 -18.20 -22.53 7.86
C GLN A 171 -18.47 -22.16 9.34
N PRO A 172 -17.72 -21.20 9.94
CA PRO A 172 -16.27 -21.10 9.96
C PRO A 172 -15.73 -20.79 11.38
N HIS A 173 -14.52 -21.22 11.72
CA HIS A 173 -13.80 -20.62 12.85
C HIS A 173 -13.35 -19.20 12.48
N ARG A 174 -14.10 -18.21 12.97
CA ARG A 174 -13.56 -16.87 13.28
C ARG A 174 -12.53 -17.06 14.40
N GLN A 175 -11.27 -16.71 14.17
CA GLN A 175 -10.40 -16.32 15.28
C GLN A 175 -10.72 -14.85 15.59
N ALA A 176 -11.58 -14.66 16.58
CA ALA A 176 -11.77 -13.41 17.28
C ALA A 176 -10.56 -13.17 18.18
N THR A 177 -10.04 -11.95 18.17
CA THR A 177 -9.10 -11.44 19.16
C THR A 177 -9.78 -11.47 20.54
N PRO A 178 -9.14 -11.95 21.61
CA PRO A 178 -9.78 -12.00 22.93
C PRO A 178 -9.87 -10.59 23.53
N ALA A 179 -11.10 -10.16 23.81
CA ALA A 179 -11.37 -9.07 24.74
C ALA A 179 -11.18 -9.61 26.17
N ALA A 180 -10.39 -8.90 26.97
CA ALA A 180 -10.17 -9.20 28.38
C ALA A 180 -11.45 -8.94 29.20
N PRO A 181 -11.69 -9.71 30.29
CA PRO A 181 -12.88 -9.58 31.12
C PRO A 181 -12.72 -8.48 32.18
N ALA A 182 -13.70 -7.58 32.28
CA ALA A 182 -13.92 -6.77 33.46
C ALA A 182 -15.05 -7.40 34.28
N THR A 183 -14.68 -8.05 35.38
CA THR A 183 -15.59 -8.56 36.41
C THR A 183 -16.13 -7.37 37.22
N GLY A 184 -17.44 -7.32 37.41
CA GLY A 184 -18.12 -6.28 38.19
C GLY A 184 -17.94 -6.44 39.70
N GLN A 185 -18.15 -5.33 40.41
CA GLN A 185 -18.74 -5.33 41.74
C GLN A 185 -19.70 -4.15 41.88
N THR A 186 -20.90 -4.50 42.35
CA THR A 186 -21.98 -3.66 42.81
C THR A 186 -21.58 -2.93 44.09
N GLY A 187 -21.94 -1.65 44.20
CA GLY A 187 -21.89 -0.89 45.46
C GLY A 187 -22.68 0.42 45.31
N GLN A 188 -23.72 0.58 46.12
CA GLN A 188 -24.60 1.75 46.24
C GLN A 188 -23.88 3.10 46.14
N GLN A 189 -24.52 4.09 45.51
CA GLN A 189 -25.12 5.22 46.25
C GLN A 189 -25.94 6.16 45.36
N THR A 190 -27.07 6.54 45.94
CA THR A 190 -28.09 7.50 45.53
C THR A 190 -27.58 8.93 45.48
N ALA A 191 -28.13 9.71 44.54
CA ALA A 191 -28.39 11.17 44.54
C ALA A 191 -28.00 11.78 43.20
N ASP A 192 -28.52 12.89 42.70
CA ASP A 192 -29.78 13.63 42.84
C ASP A 192 -29.63 14.73 41.78
N CYS A 193 -30.77 15.15 41.22
CA CYS A 193 -31.03 16.46 40.60
C CYS A 193 -30.05 17.11 39.59
N ARG A 194 -30.58 17.23 38.36
CA ARG A 194 -30.91 18.51 37.66
C ARG A 194 -29.78 19.46 37.18
N ARG A 195 -30.03 19.88 35.93
CA ARG A 195 -29.92 21.23 35.32
C ARG A 195 -28.64 21.64 34.59
N ASP A 196 -28.92 22.08 33.36
CA ASP A 196 -28.45 23.31 32.70
C ASP A 196 -26.94 23.48 32.47
N PHE A 197 -26.47 23.21 31.24
CA PHE A 197 -26.26 24.19 30.16
C PHE A 197 -25.70 23.50 28.91
#